data_AF-A0ABD6EQJ6-F1
#
_entry.id   AF-A0ABD6EQJ6-F1
#
_cell.length_a   1.000
_cell.length_b   1.000
_cell.length_c   1.000
_cell.angle_alpha   90.00
_cell.angle_beta   90.00
_cell.angle_gamma   90.00
#
_symmetry.space_group_name_H-M   'P 1'
#
loop_
_entity.id
_entity.type
_entity.pdbx_description
1 polymer ?
#
loop_
_entity_poly.entity_id
_entity_poly.type
_entity_poly.pdbx_seq_one_letter_code
_entity_poly.pdbx_strand_id
1 'polypeptide(L)'
;MEDPTATGEASDSDDPEDLQKFHEKIVKVTNSVARKLQLSSDGGGNMDETLFSQDHILPVVEYEPPPRKDNSRVIYVMQHMHSMTTAEMRKELQLAHIDSRGKRSQIYNRLRKYFRKEYAIMKMAQPQSSKTEKFYDYFIVMDFECTCEEDVTDYDHEIIEFPAVLIDIRRRAVIDTFRSFVRPHSNEVLSEFCSKLTGITQDMVNTAPPFKDVLDRFRAWMASHGLGREGGRYAFVTDGPWDIAKFFQMQCIKSNSGVIPHDFRFYINIRKAFINKYKGQRLQRINLNGMLKDLGMKFEGREHSGIDDAKNIARIVIKMLEDRSELRVNEKIVRNRKPDKGKCVQSDMPKEERERQAWRENLPYKVVAINRESFISGEYLDCDSCEDEGDRNEFVCVKPT
;
A
#
# COMPACT_ATOMS: atom_id res chain seq x y z
N MET A 1 -19.46 12.54 -52.47
CA MET A 1 -19.80 13.14 -51.17
C MET A 1 -20.92 12.31 -50.58
N GLU A 2 -20.80 11.60 -49.47
CA GLU A 2 -19.68 11.17 -48.61
C GLU A 2 -20.40 10.42 -47.46
N ASP A 3 -19.95 9.22 -47.14
CA ASP A 3 -20.18 8.53 -45.86
C ASP A 3 -19.06 9.00 -44.88
N PRO A 4 -18.97 8.66 -43.57
CA PRO A 4 -19.67 7.64 -42.77
C PRO A 4 -20.26 8.24 -41.46
N THR A 5 -20.61 7.54 -40.35
CA THR A 5 -20.30 6.19 -39.84
C THR A 5 -21.36 5.75 -38.81
N ALA A 6 -21.43 4.45 -38.50
CA ALA A 6 -22.00 3.92 -37.26
C ALA A 6 -20.90 3.29 -36.39
N THR A 7 -20.96 3.49 -35.07
CA THR A 7 -20.00 2.94 -34.10
C THR A 7 -20.35 1.51 -33.71
N GLY A 8 -19.51 0.55 -34.07
CA GLY A 8 -19.59 -0.83 -33.58
C GLY A 8 -18.72 -1.03 -32.33
N GLU A 9 -19.32 -1.54 -31.25
CA GLU A 9 -18.59 -1.98 -30.06
C GLU A 9 -17.83 -3.28 -30.37
N ALA A 10 -16.58 -3.38 -29.90
CA ALA A 10 -15.80 -4.61 -30.01
C ALA A 10 -15.90 -5.40 -28.69
N SER A 11 -16.48 -6.60 -28.77
CA SER A 11 -16.46 -7.57 -27.67
C SER A 11 -15.19 -8.42 -27.73
N ASP A 12 -14.32 -8.29 -26.72
CA ASP A 12 -13.25 -9.27 -26.48
C ASP A 12 -13.87 -10.58 -25.98
N SER A 13 -14.13 -11.50 -26.90
CA SER A 13 -14.42 -12.91 -26.60
C SER A 13 -13.24 -13.77 -27.04
N ASP A 14 -12.46 -14.27 -26.07
CA ASP A 14 -11.46 -15.33 -26.25
C ASP A 14 -12.14 -16.70 -26.52
N ASP A 15 -13.06 -16.74 -27.50
CA ASP A 15 -13.68 -17.99 -27.98
C ASP A 15 -12.73 -18.67 -28.98
N PRO A 16 -12.31 -19.93 -28.74
CA PRO A 16 -11.49 -20.69 -29.68
C PRO A 16 -12.08 -20.76 -31.09
N GLU A 17 -13.40 -20.79 -31.25
CA GLU A 17 -14.02 -20.77 -32.59
C GLU A 17 -13.80 -19.44 -33.31
N ASP A 18 -13.89 -18.30 -32.60
CA ASP A 18 -13.75 -16.99 -33.22
C ASP A 18 -12.30 -16.67 -33.58
N LEU A 19 -11.35 -17.15 -32.77
CA LEU A 19 -9.92 -17.19 -33.12
C LEU A 19 -9.67 -18.03 -34.39
N GLN A 20 -10.33 -19.18 -34.51
CA GLN A 20 -10.19 -20.03 -35.70
C GLN A 20 -10.83 -19.41 -36.95
N LYS A 21 -12.02 -18.80 -36.83
CA LYS A 21 -12.67 -18.02 -37.90
C LYS A 21 -11.80 -16.83 -38.33
N PHE A 22 -11.14 -16.15 -37.38
CA PHE A 22 -10.22 -15.06 -37.66
C PHE A 22 -8.96 -15.54 -38.40
N HIS A 23 -8.38 -16.66 -37.98
CA HIS A 23 -7.23 -17.28 -38.66
C HIS A 23 -7.57 -17.69 -40.11
N GLU A 24 -8.71 -18.34 -40.35
CA GLU A 24 -9.18 -18.63 -41.71
C GLU A 24 -9.36 -17.38 -42.57
N LYS A 25 -9.83 -16.28 -41.96
CA LYS A 25 -10.03 -15.00 -42.64
C LYS A 25 -8.69 -14.40 -43.07
N ILE A 26 -7.65 -14.46 -42.22
CA ILE A 26 -6.28 -14.07 -42.57
C ILE A 26 -5.77 -14.92 -43.74
N VAL A 27 -5.86 -16.25 -43.66
CA VAL A 27 -5.38 -17.16 -44.72
C VAL A 27 -6.08 -16.88 -46.07
N LYS A 28 -7.40 -16.63 -46.07
CA LYS A 28 -8.14 -16.23 -47.27
C LYS A 28 -7.67 -14.88 -47.85
N VAL A 29 -7.40 -13.88 -47.00
CA VAL A 29 -6.86 -12.59 -47.44
C VAL A 29 -5.46 -12.74 -48.03
N THR A 30 -4.55 -13.44 -47.35
CA THR A 30 -3.18 -13.70 -47.83
C THR A 30 -3.18 -14.40 -49.19
N ASN A 31 -4.01 -15.44 -49.37
CA ASN A 31 -4.16 -16.13 -50.64
C ASN A 31 -4.79 -15.24 -51.74
N SER A 32 -5.69 -14.32 -51.39
CA SER A 32 -6.25 -13.34 -52.34
C SER A 32 -5.23 -12.27 -52.74
N VAL A 33 -4.33 -11.88 -51.84
CA VAL A 33 -3.24 -10.93 -52.13
C VAL A 33 -2.19 -11.59 -53.02
N ALA A 34 -1.80 -12.83 -52.72
CA ALA A 34 -0.89 -13.62 -53.56
C ALA A 34 -1.40 -13.75 -55.00
N ARG A 35 -2.69 -14.08 -55.21
CA ARG A 35 -3.29 -14.12 -56.55
C ARG A 35 -3.35 -12.74 -57.23
N LYS A 36 -3.62 -11.66 -56.48
CA LYS A 36 -3.58 -10.31 -57.05
C LYS A 36 -2.19 -9.91 -57.52
N LEU A 37 -1.14 -10.31 -56.79
CA LEU A 37 0.25 -10.08 -57.18
C LEU A 37 0.64 -10.90 -58.44
N GLN A 38 0.16 -12.13 -58.57
CA GLN A 38 0.32 -12.94 -59.79
C GLN A 38 -0.45 -12.38 -61.01
N LEU A 39 -1.60 -11.75 -60.80
CA LEU A 39 -2.40 -11.12 -61.87
C LEU A 39 -1.84 -9.76 -62.32
N SER A 40 -0.91 -9.15 -61.57
CA SER A 40 -0.25 -7.89 -61.95
C SER A 40 1.01 -8.03 -62.81
N SER A 41 1.42 -9.25 -63.16
CA SER A 41 2.64 -9.53 -63.94
C SER A 41 2.38 -9.97 -65.38
N ASP A 42 1.22 -9.67 -65.97
CA ASP A 42 0.88 -10.03 -67.36
C ASP A 42 1.54 -9.07 -68.38
N GLY A 43 2.87 -9.09 -68.38
CA GLY A 43 3.74 -8.14 -69.07
C GLY A 43 4.97 -8.79 -69.69
N GLY A 44 4.75 -9.80 -70.55
CA GLY A 44 5.71 -10.24 -71.58
C GLY A 44 7.12 -10.62 -71.10
N GLY A 45 7.28 -11.77 -70.46
CA GLY A 45 8.59 -12.35 -70.18
C GLY A 45 8.50 -13.82 -69.79
N ASN A 46 9.16 -14.70 -70.55
CA ASN A 46 9.25 -16.13 -70.25
C ASN A 46 10.21 -16.30 -69.05
N MET A 47 9.68 -16.30 -67.82
CA MET A 47 10.45 -16.52 -66.61
C MET A 47 10.28 -17.95 -66.08
N ASP A 48 11.41 -18.52 -65.68
CA ASP A 48 11.59 -19.89 -65.25
C ASP A 48 10.68 -20.27 -64.07
N GLU A 49 10.00 -21.42 -64.17
CA GLU A 49 8.97 -21.87 -63.22
C GLU A 49 9.57 -22.39 -61.88
N THR A 50 10.90 -22.27 -61.72
CA THR A 50 11.69 -22.83 -60.61
C THR A 50 12.09 -21.81 -59.53
N LEU A 51 11.65 -20.55 -59.62
CA LEU A 51 12.18 -19.45 -58.78
C LEU A 51 11.34 -19.03 -57.57
N PHE A 52 10.30 -19.78 -57.21
CA PHE A 52 9.65 -19.68 -55.89
C PHE A 52 10.32 -20.63 -54.87
N SER A 53 11.57 -20.34 -54.54
CA SER A 53 12.26 -20.98 -53.41
C SER A 53 11.45 -20.83 -52.12
N GLN A 54 11.42 -21.88 -51.30
CA GLN A 54 10.64 -21.95 -50.04
C GLN A 54 11.09 -20.94 -48.95
N ASP A 55 12.15 -20.18 -49.21
CA ASP A 55 12.86 -19.26 -48.31
C ASP A 55 12.01 -18.10 -47.75
N HIS A 56 10.79 -17.91 -48.24
CA HIS A 56 9.88 -16.82 -47.84
C HIS A 56 8.77 -17.27 -46.88
N ILE A 57 8.70 -18.56 -46.54
CA ILE A 57 7.82 -19.07 -45.49
C ILE A 57 8.57 -18.92 -44.16
N LEU A 58 8.18 -17.93 -43.35
CA LEU A 58 8.69 -17.81 -41.98
C LEU A 58 8.41 -19.13 -41.24
N PRO A 59 9.42 -19.78 -40.61
CA PRO A 59 9.20 -21.01 -39.88
C PRO A 59 8.20 -20.76 -38.75
N VAL A 60 7.18 -21.62 -38.65
CA VAL A 60 6.23 -21.60 -37.54
C VAL A 60 6.98 -22.08 -36.30
N VAL A 61 7.54 -21.14 -35.55
CA VAL A 61 8.14 -21.40 -34.25
C VAL A 61 7.00 -21.61 -33.26
N GLU A 62 6.95 -22.77 -32.62
CA GLU A 62 6.02 -23.04 -31.53
C GLU A 62 6.24 -22.02 -30.41
N TYR A 63 5.17 -21.39 -29.93
CA TYR A 63 5.27 -20.35 -28.90
C TYR A 63 5.63 -20.98 -27.55
N GLU A 64 6.92 -21.06 -27.26
CA GLU A 64 7.39 -21.28 -25.89
C GLU A 64 7.16 -19.98 -25.08
N PRO A 65 6.33 -20.00 -24.02
CA PRO A 65 6.22 -18.85 -23.14
C PRO A 65 7.59 -18.59 -22.50
N PRO A 66 8.07 -17.33 -22.49
CA PRO A 66 9.43 -17.03 -22.06
C PRO A 66 9.68 -17.56 -20.64
N PRO A 67 10.85 -18.16 -20.37
CA PRO A 67 11.13 -18.82 -19.10
C PRO A 67 10.86 -17.85 -17.96
N ARG A 68 9.93 -18.24 -17.07
CA ARG A 68 9.58 -17.43 -15.90
C ARG A 68 10.84 -17.22 -15.08
N LYS A 69 11.33 -15.99 -15.04
CA LYS A 69 12.48 -15.59 -14.22
C LYS A 69 12.26 -16.05 -12.78
N ASP A 70 13.35 -16.34 -12.08
CA ASP A 70 13.26 -16.80 -10.70
C ASP A 70 12.63 -15.74 -9.79
N ASN A 71 11.33 -15.94 -9.51
CA ASN A 71 10.52 -15.11 -8.64
C ASN A 71 11.12 -15.00 -7.23
N SER A 72 11.80 -16.05 -6.76
CA SER A 72 12.45 -16.12 -5.46
C SER A 72 13.53 -15.05 -5.34
N ARG A 73 14.36 -14.90 -6.39
CA ARG A 73 15.42 -13.89 -6.44
C ARG A 73 14.89 -12.46 -6.53
N VAL A 74 13.80 -12.24 -7.26
CA VAL A 74 13.14 -10.92 -7.33
C VAL A 74 12.59 -10.51 -5.97
N ILE A 75 11.95 -11.44 -5.25
CA ILE A 75 11.46 -11.22 -3.88
C ILE A 75 12.63 -10.94 -2.93
N TYR A 76 13.67 -11.79 -2.94
CA TYR A 76 14.86 -11.64 -2.09
C TYR A 76 15.50 -10.26 -2.26
N VAL A 77 15.79 -9.83 -3.49
CA VAL A 77 16.41 -8.53 -3.74
C VAL A 77 15.48 -7.40 -3.30
N MET A 78 14.18 -7.47 -3.58
CA MET A 78 13.22 -6.43 -3.15
C MET A 78 13.13 -6.28 -1.62
N GLN A 79 13.19 -7.38 -0.86
CA GLN A 79 13.18 -7.38 0.60
C GLN A 79 14.50 -6.83 1.19
N HIS A 80 15.64 -7.21 0.63
CA HIS A 80 16.97 -6.90 1.19
C HIS A 80 17.64 -5.66 0.56
N MET A 81 17.06 -5.04 -0.47
CA MET A 81 17.67 -3.96 -1.28
C MET A 81 18.30 -2.81 -0.47
N HIS A 82 17.77 -2.51 0.71
CA HIS A 82 18.21 -1.39 1.56
C HIS A 82 19.37 -1.75 2.47
N SER A 83 19.48 -3.01 2.90
CA SER A 83 20.63 -3.51 3.67
C SER A 83 21.79 -3.98 2.79
N MET A 84 21.56 -4.19 1.48
CA MET A 84 22.61 -4.63 0.55
C MET A 84 23.82 -3.69 0.49
N THR A 85 25.00 -4.30 0.60
CA THR A 85 26.29 -3.67 0.35
C THR A 85 26.45 -3.33 -1.13
N THR A 86 27.39 -2.43 -1.44
CA THR A 86 27.65 -2.03 -2.84
C THR A 86 28.19 -3.19 -3.68
N ALA A 87 28.84 -4.18 -3.06
CA ALA A 87 29.30 -5.39 -3.74
C ALA A 87 28.14 -6.30 -4.14
N GLU A 88 27.19 -6.55 -3.23
CA GLU A 88 25.99 -7.36 -3.50
C GLU A 88 25.10 -6.71 -4.56
N MET A 89 24.89 -5.39 -4.49
CA MET A 89 24.11 -4.69 -5.52
C MET A 89 24.76 -4.79 -6.92
N ARG A 90 26.09 -4.78 -7.01
CA ARG A 90 26.80 -5.02 -8.28
C ARG A 90 26.62 -6.44 -8.78
N LYS A 91 26.70 -7.43 -7.89
CA LYS A 91 26.49 -8.85 -8.21
C LYS A 91 25.09 -9.09 -8.79
N GLU A 92 24.05 -8.56 -8.17
CA GLU A 92 22.68 -8.69 -8.68
C GLU A 92 22.45 -7.95 -10.01
N LEU A 93 23.05 -6.76 -10.21
CA LEU A 93 23.03 -6.09 -11.52
C LEU A 93 23.77 -6.90 -12.61
N GLN A 94 24.91 -7.51 -12.28
CA GLN A 94 25.66 -8.35 -13.23
C GLN A 94 24.87 -9.60 -13.63
N LEU A 95 24.22 -10.26 -12.67
CA LEU A 95 23.33 -11.40 -12.92
C LEU A 95 22.08 -11.02 -13.73
N ALA A 96 21.61 -9.78 -13.59
CA ALA A 96 20.53 -9.21 -14.41
C ALA A 96 21.01 -8.69 -15.79
N HIS A 97 22.31 -8.78 -16.11
CA HIS A 97 22.95 -8.21 -17.31
C HIS A 97 22.80 -6.69 -17.47
N ILE A 98 22.97 -5.93 -16.38
CA ILE A 98 22.84 -4.46 -16.30
C ILE A 98 24.16 -3.80 -15.89
N ASP A 99 24.41 -2.58 -16.39
CA ASP A 99 25.58 -1.79 -16.01
C ASP A 99 25.69 -1.58 -14.48
N SER A 100 26.75 -2.15 -13.91
CA SER A 100 27.05 -2.16 -12.47
C SER A 100 28.09 -1.11 -12.05
N ARG A 101 28.51 -0.24 -12.97
CA ARG A 101 29.52 0.82 -12.74
C ARG A 101 28.91 2.09 -12.14
N GLY A 102 29.72 2.85 -11.40
CA GLY A 102 29.34 4.15 -10.82
C GLY A 102 29.35 4.21 -9.29
N LYS A 103 28.82 5.31 -8.74
CA LYS A 103 28.66 5.56 -7.30
C LYS A 103 27.55 4.69 -6.71
N ARG A 104 27.58 4.43 -5.38
CA ARG A 104 26.59 3.58 -4.66
C ARG A 104 25.15 3.96 -4.99
N SER A 105 24.81 5.25 -5.00
CA SER A 105 23.46 5.75 -5.33
C SER A 105 23.03 5.47 -6.78
N GLN A 106 23.95 5.53 -7.75
CA GLN A 106 23.65 5.21 -9.16
C GLN A 106 23.39 3.71 -9.34
N ILE A 107 24.23 2.87 -8.71
CA ILE A 107 24.08 1.41 -8.68
C ILE A 107 22.74 1.03 -8.04
N TYR A 108 22.47 1.58 -6.85
CA TYR A 108 21.20 1.40 -6.13
C TYR A 108 19.99 1.80 -6.98
N ASN A 109 20.01 2.97 -7.63
CA ASN A 109 18.90 3.42 -8.46
C ASN A 109 18.68 2.55 -9.71
N ARG A 110 19.72 1.97 -10.32
CA ARG A 110 19.54 0.98 -11.41
C ARG A 110 18.94 -0.32 -10.90
N LEU A 111 19.45 -0.84 -9.77
CA LEU A 111 18.96 -2.07 -9.14
C LEU A 111 17.48 -1.93 -8.78
N ARG A 112 17.14 -0.84 -8.07
CA ARG A 112 15.79 -0.41 -7.72
C ARG A 112 14.89 -0.31 -8.94
N LYS A 113 15.31 0.37 -10.02
CA LYS A 113 14.49 0.50 -11.25
C LYS A 113 14.21 -0.86 -11.90
N TYR A 114 15.19 -1.75 -11.96
CA TYR A 114 15.02 -3.07 -12.58
C TYR A 114 14.16 -4.01 -11.74
N PHE A 115 14.58 -4.30 -10.51
CA PHE A 115 13.91 -5.32 -9.68
C PHE A 115 12.46 -4.95 -9.35
N ARG A 116 12.11 -3.66 -9.33
CA ARG A 116 10.70 -3.20 -9.24
C ARG A 116 9.87 -3.50 -10.47
N LYS A 117 10.43 -3.33 -11.67
CA LYS A 117 9.76 -3.70 -12.92
C LYS A 117 9.48 -5.20 -12.95
N GLU A 118 10.49 -6.00 -12.60
CA GLU A 118 10.35 -7.46 -12.51
C GLU A 118 9.34 -7.88 -11.43
N TYR A 119 9.36 -7.25 -10.25
CA TYR A 119 8.41 -7.51 -9.17
C TYR A 119 6.96 -7.17 -9.56
N ALA A 120 6.75 -6.07 -10.29
CA ALA A 120 5.43 -5.69 -10.80
C ALA A 120 4.91 -6.72 -11.82
N ILE A 121 5.75 -7.15 -12.77
CA ILE A 121 5.42 -8.21 -13.76
C ILE A 121 5.07 -9.52 -13.04
N MET A 122 5.90 -9.94 -12.08
CA MET A 122 5.66 -11.14 -11.26
C MET A 122 4.31 -11.08 -10.53
N LYS A 123 3.97 -9.95 -9.88
CA LYS A 123 2.68 -9.79 -9.16
C LYS A 123 1.47 -9.83 -10.09
N MET A 124 1.62 -9.32 -11.32
CA MET A 124 0.57 -9.39 -12.36
C MET A 124 0.36 -10.81 -12.87
N ALA A 125 1.43 -11.61 -13.03
CA ALA A 125 1.37 -12.97 -13.59
C ALA A 125 0.82 -14.05 -12.62
N GLN A 126 0.60 -13.75 -11.34
CA GLN A 126 0.03 -14.70 -10.38
C GLN A 126 -1.48 -14.92 -10.60
N PRO A 127 -2.00 -16.15 -10.50
CA PRO A 127 -3.44 -16.44 -10.65
C PRO A 127 -4.32 -15.66 -9.64
N GLN A 128 -5.64 -15.66 -9.88
CA GLN A 128 -6.64 -14.83 -9.22
C GLN A 128 -6.95 -15.25 -7.75
N SER A 129 -5.96 -15.13 -6.86
CA SER A 129 -6.25 -14.83 -5.44
C SER A 129 -6.72 -13.38 -5.30
N SER A 130 -7.33 -13.00 -4.17
CA SER A 130 -7.76 -11.61 -4.01
C SER A 130 -6.55 -10.67 -4.09
N LYS A 131 -6.72 -9.49 -4.70
CA LYS A 131 -5.61 -8.54 -4.91
C LYS A 131 -4.91 -8.17 -3.60
N THR A 132 -5.61 -8.25 -2.47
CA THR A 132 -5.09 -8.00 -1.12
C THR A 132 -4.27 -9.17 -0.56
N GLU A 133 -4.73 -10.43 -0.69
CA GLU A 133 -4.00 -11.63 -0.24
C GLU A 133 -2.62 -11.77 -0.92
N LYS A 134 -2.46 -11.21 -2.12
CA LYS A 134 -1.17 -11.15 -2.82
C LYS A 134 -0.11 -10.32 -2.09
N PHE A 135 -0.47 -9.46 -1.14
CA PHE A 135 0.46 -8.60 -0.40
C PHE A 135 0.46 -8.85 1.10
N TYR A 136 -0.68 -9.26 1.69
CA TYR A 136 -0.82 -9.42 3.13
C TYR A 136 -1.48 -10.76 3.46
N ASP A 137 -1.04 -11.35 4.57
CA ASP A 137 -1.68 -12.48 5.22
C ASP A 137 -2.62 -11.99 6.35
N TYR A 138 -2.23 -10.88 7.01
CA TYR A 138 -2.94 -10.30 8.14
C TYR A 138 -3.14 -8.78 8.05
N PHE A 139 -4.17 -8.27 8.72
CA PHE A 139 -4.30 -6.85 9.04
C PHE A 139 -4.34 -6.63 10.54
N ILE A 140 -3.70 -5.55 10.99
CA ILE A 140 -3.75 -5.09 12.38
C ILE A 140 -4.51 -3.77 12.37
N VAL A 141 -5.78 -3.80 12.79
CA VAL A 141 -6.62 -2.61 12.89
C VAL A 141 -6.36 -1.91 14.21
N MET A 142 -6.18 -0.58 14.20
CA MET A 142 -5.83 0.22 15.37
C MET A 142 -6.64 1.51 15.39
N ASP A 143 -6.97 1.99 16.60
CA ASP A 143 -7.71 3.24 16.84
C ASP A 143 -7.31 3.76 18.23
N PHE A 144 -6.56 4.86 18.33
CA PHE A 144 -5.94 5.30 19.59
C PHE A 144 -6.80 6.34 20.33
N GLU A 145 -7.19 6.03 21.58
CA GLU A 145 -7.71 7.06 22.48
C GLU A 145 -6.56 7.84 23.13
N CYS A 146 -6.73 9.15 23.23
CA CYS A 146 -5.73 10.07 23.76
C CYS A 146 -6.31 11.03 24.80
N THR A 147 -5.47 11.55 25.70
CA THR A 147 -5.81 12.69 26.55
C THR A 147 -6.31 13.85 25.68
N CYS A 148 -7.40 14.50 26.07
CA CYS A 148 -7.97 15.63 25.34
C CYS A 148 -8.68 16.61 26.29
N GLU A 149 -8.99 17.79 25.79
CA GLU A 149 -9.72 18.82 26.53
C GLU A 149 -10.67 19.57 25.60
N GLU A 150 -11.81 20.00 26.15
CA GLU A 150 -12.82 20.75 25.40
C GLU A 150 -12.27 22.14 25.04
N ASP A 151 -12.59 22.63 23.83
CA ASP A 151 -12.19 23.94 23.28
C ASP A 151 -10.69 24.33 23.23
N VAL A 152 -9.78 23.55 23.82
CA VAL A 152 -8.34 23.71 23.61
C VAL A 152 -7.97 23.32 22.16
N THR A 153 -7.28 24.22 21.48
CA THR A 153 -6.64 23.97 20.17
C THR A 153 -5.16 23.69 20.42
N ASP A 154 -4.54 22.79 19.64
CA ASP A 154 -3.13 22.38 19.80
C ASP A 154 -2.83 21.68 21.15
N TYR A 155 -3.82 20.97 21.71
CA TYR A 155 -3.67 20.21 22.97
C TYR A 155 -2.57 19.13 22.87
N ASP A 156 -1.75 19.01 23.90
CA ASP A 156 -0.55 18.16 23.90
C ASP A 156 -0.87 16.68 24.23
N HIS A 157 -1.60 16.04 23.30
CA HIS A 157 -2.13 14.68 23.40
C HIS A 157 -1.07 13.61 23.77
N GLU A 158 -1.44 12.73 24.69
CA GLU A 158 -0.77 11.47 25.01
C GLU A 158 -1.75 10.30 24.80
N ILE A 159 -1.26 9.16 24.28
CA ILE A 159 -2.08 7.95 24.11
C ILE A 159 -2.43 7.40 25.49
N ILE A 160 -3.70 7.06 25.70
CA ILE A 160 -4.25 6.48 26.94
C ILE A 160 -4.95 5.12 26.72
N GLU A 161 -5.34 4.79 25.49
CA GLU A 161 -5.72 3.43 25.08
C GLU A 161 -4.94 3.01 23.83
N PHE A 162 -4.34 1.82 23.88
CA PHE A 162 -3.64 1.17 22.78
C PHE A 162 -4.34 -0.16 22.45
N PRO A 163 -5.33 -0.15 21.56
CA PRO A 163 -6.00 -1.34 21.07
C PRO A 163 -5.41 -1.79 19.73
N ALA A 164 -5.53 -3.09 19.45
CA ALA A 164 -5.33 -3.62 18.11
C ALA A 164 -6.19 -4.86 17.86
N VAL A 165 -6.73 -5.00 16.65
CA VAL A 165 -7.56 -6.15 16.24
C VAL A 165 -6.87 -6.86 15.07
N LEU A 166 -6.54 -8.14 15.26
CA LEU A 166 -5.85 -8.95 14.25
C LEU A 166 -6.86 -9.69 13.37
N ILE A 167 -6.80 -9.44 12.06
CA ILE A 167 -7.64 -10.10 11.04
C ILE A 167 -6.78 -11.04 10.20
N ASP A 168 -7.18 -12.31 10.09
CA ASP A 168 -6.68 -13.22 9.05
C ASP A 168 -7.45 -12.92 7.75
N ILE A 169 -6.71 -12.50 6.71
CA ILE A 169 -7.32 -12.02 5.46
C ILE A 169 -7.92 -13.16 4.64
N ARG A 170 -7.33 -14.37 4.71
CA ARG A 170 -7.84 -15.55 3.99
C ARG A 170 -9.10 -16.09 4.65
N ARG A 171 -9.13 -16.11 5.99
CA ARG A 171 -10.30 -16.53 6.79
C ARG A 171 -11.38 -15.44 6.88
N ARG A 172 -11.02 -14.19 6.57
CA ARG A 172 -11.87 -12.98 6.72
C ARG A 172 -12.46 -12.87 8.12
N ALA A 173 -11.66 -13.17 9.13
CA ALA A 173 -12.09 -13.26 10.51
C ALA A 173 -11.10 -12.54 11.42
N VAL A 174 -11.63 -11.90 12.46
CA VAL A 174 -10.82 -11.52 13.63
C VAL A 174 -10.32 -12.81 14.29
N ILE A 175 -9.03 -12.90 14.52
CA ILE A 175 -8.39 -14.07 15.15
C ILE A 175 -7.84 -13.79 16.55
N ASP A 176 -7.49 -12.54 16.86
CA ASP A 176 -7.14 -12.10 18.21
C ASP A 176 -7.28 -10.58 18.39
N THR A 177 -7.25 -10.09 19.63
CA THR A 177 -7.29 -8.68 19.99
C THR A 177 -6.32 -8.33 21.10
N PHE A 178 -5.51 -7.29 20.91
CA PHE A 178 -4.72 -6.65 21.95
C PHE A 178 -5.46 -5.42 22.50
N ARG A 179 -5.37 -5.20 23.81
CA ARG A 179 -5.81 -3.95 24.45
C ARG A 179 -4.93 -3.68 25.66
N SER A 180 -4.41 -2.45 25.77
CA SER A 180 -3.81 -1.95 27.00
C SER A 180 -4.22 -0.49 27.18
N PHE A 181 -4.50 -0.09 28.41
CA PHE A 181 -4.42 1.32 28.77
C PHE A 181 -2.95 1.74 28.88
N VAL A 182 -2.72 3.04 28.78
CA VAL A 182 -1.40 3.66 28.81
C VAL A 182 -1.44 4.79 29.84
N ARG A 183 -0.43 4.87 30.70
CA ARG A 183 -0.32 5.98 31.66
C ARG A 183 0.29 7.22 30.96
N PRO A 184 -0.43 8.35 30.86
CA PRO A 184 0.13 9.62 30.42
C PRO A 184 1.11 10.17 31.47
N HIS A 185 2.02 11.07 31.06
CA HIS A 185 3.03 11.66 31.96
C HIS A 185 3.05 13.19 31.92
N SER A 186 2.64 13.79 30.81
CA SER A 186 2.52 15.24 30.67
C SER A 186 1.18 15.71 31.25
N ASN A 187 0.11 15.00 30.92
CA ASN A 187 -1.27 15.25 31.33
C ASN A 187 -1.79 14.08 32.17
N GLU A 188 -1.19 13.88 33.36
CA GLU A 188 -1.46 12.71 34.22
C GLU A 188 -2.92 12.64 34.70
N VAL A 189 -3.59 13.78 34.85
CA VAL A 189 -5.01 13.87 35.23
C VAL A 189 -5.88 14.05 33.99
N LEU A 190 -6.80 13.12 33.74
CA LEU A 190 -7.75 13.19 32.64
C LEU A 190 -8.77 14.31 32.89
N SER A 191 -9.07 15.09 31.85
CA SER A 191 -10.19 16.03 31.91
C SER A 191 -11.53 15.29 32.04
N GLU A 192 -12.53 15.97 32.60
CA GLU A 192 -13.89 15.41 32.68
C GLU A 192 -14.46 15.14 31.27
N PHE A 193 -14.14 16.01 30.30
CA PHE A 193 -14.47 15.82 28.89
C PHE A 193 -13.84 14.54 28.33
N CYS A 194 -12.53 14.33 28.51
CA CYS A 194 -11.82 13.14 28.05
C CYS A 194 -12.40 11.87 28.67
N SER A 195 -12.67 11.87 29.97
CA SER A 195 -13.24 10.73 30.69
C SER A 195 -14.66 10.42 30.22
N LYS A 196 -15.50 11.43 29.97
CA LYS A 196 -16.86 11.27 29.42
C LYS A 196 -16.85 10.79 27.97
N LEU A 197 -15.96 11.33 27.15
CA LEU A 197 -15.82 10.97 25.73
C LEU A 197 -15.33 9.52 25.62
N THR A 198 -14.17 9.21 26.18
CA THR A 198 -13.49 7.90 26.03
C THR A 198 -14.06 6.78 26.91
N GLY A 199 -14.75 7.14 28.00
CA GLY A 199 -15.18 6.18 29.02
C GLY A 199 -14.03 5.63 29.88
N ILE A 200 -12.79 6.11 29.67
CA ILE A 200 -11.61 5.74 30.44
C ILE A 200 -11.64 6.52 31.76
N THR A 201 -11.45 5.82 32.87
CA THR A 201 -11.41 6.44 34.21
C THR A 201 -9.98 6.75 34.63
N GLN A 202 -9.82 7.70 35.56
CA GLN A 202 -8.52 8.05 36.12
C GLN A 202 -7.78 6.85 36.73
N ASP A 203 -8.50 5.92 37.37
CA ASP A 203 -7.91 4.72 37.97
C ASP A 203 -7.28 3.78 36.91
N MET A 204 -7.92 3.67 35.75
CA MET A 204 -7.44 2.85 34.63
C MET A 204 -6.13 3.37 34.04
N VAL A 205 -5.92 4.69 34.00
CA VAL A 205 -4.64 5.27 33.55
C VAL A 205 -3.60 5.34 34.67
N ASN A 206 -4.01 5.54 35.93
CA ASN A 206 -3.09 5.52 37.09
C ASN A 206 -2.39 4.16 37.25
N THR A 207 -3.15 3.08 37.08
CA THR A 207 -2.68 1.69 37.18
C THR A 207 -2.06 1.15 35.89
N ALA A 208 -2.13 1.91 34.79
CA ALA A 208 -1.60 1.50 33.50
C ALA A 208 -0.06 1.51 33.47
N PRO A 209 0.56 0.61 32.67
CA PRO A 209 1.97 0.73 32.29
C PRO A 209 2.24 2.00 31.44
N PRO A 210 3.49 2.51 31.41
CA PRO A 210 3.89 3.59 30.52
C PRO A 210 3.90 3.13 29.05
N PHE A 211 3.82 4.10 28.12
CA PHE A 211 3.69 3.82 26.68
C PHE A 211 4.75 2.85 26.12
N LYS A 212 6.01 2.97 26.55
CA LYS A 212 7.09 2.11 26.05
C LYS A 212 6.82 0.63 26.35
N ASP A 213 6.45 0.31 27.59
CA ASP A 213 6.13 -1.04 28.03
C ASP A 213 4.89 -1.59 27.29
N VAL A 214 3.92 -0.72 26.97
CA VAL A 214 2.75 -1.09 26.15
C VAL A 214 3.15 -1.42 24.71
N LEU A 215 4.03 -0.60 24.11
CA LEU A 215 4.56 -0.86 22.78
C LEU A 215 5.36 -2.16 22.75
N ASP A 216 6.18 -2.44 23.76
CA ASP A 216 6.94 -3.69 23.88
C ASP A 216 6.02 -4.91 24.07
N ARG A 217 4.96 -4.80 24.88
CA ARG A 217 3.90 -5.84 25.00
C ARG A 217 3.16 -6.07 23.67
N PHE A 218 2.85 -4.99 22.95
CA PHE A 218 2.25 -5.06 21.62
C PHE A 218 3.18 -5.75 20.61
N ARG A 219 4.50 -5.49 20.66
CA ARG A 219 5.49 -6.23 19.86
C ARG A 219 5.55 -7.70 20.22
N ALA A 220 5.48 -8.05 21.50
CA ALA A 220 5.44 -9.45 21.93
C ALA A 220 4.17 -10.17 21.44
N TRP A 221 3.01 -9.49 21.47
CA TRP A 221 1.75 -9.99 20.92
C TRP A 221 1.76 -10.15 19.40
N MET A 222 2.38 -9.23 18.66
CA MET A 222 2.65 -9.42 17.24
C MET A 222 3.53 -10.66 17.00
N ALA A 223 4.62 -10.79 17.78
CA ALA A 223 5.57 -11.89 17.63
C ALA A 223 4.96 -13.27 17.95
N SER A 224 4.02 -13.37 18.90
CA SER A 224 3.31 -14.63 19.19
C SER A 224 2.41 -15.10 18.04
N HIS A 225 2.00 -14.19 17.15
CA HIS A 225 1.31 -14.49 15.89
C HIS A 225 2.25 -14.69 14.70
N GLY A 226 3.57 -14.72 14.95
CA GLY A 226 4.58 -14.77 13.91
C GLY A 226 4.57 -13.51 13.03
N LEU A 227 4.30 -12.33 13.59
CA LEU A 227 4.34 -11.05 12.88
C LEU A 227 5.53 -10.22 13.37
N GLY A 228 6.22 -9.53 12.46
CA GLY A 228 7.42 -8.76 12.79
C GLY A 228 8.47 -8.83 11.68
N ARG A 229 9.72 -9.14 12.05
CA ARG A 229 10.88 -9.10 11.12
C ARG A 229 10.94 -10.27 10.13
N GLU A 230 10.59 -11.48 10.58
CA GLU A 230 10.75 -12.73 9.82
C GLU A 230 9.40 -13.47 9.72
N GLY A 231 8.32 -12.70 9.62
CA GLY A 231 6.96 -13.15 9.92
C GLY A 231 5.99 -13.15 8.74
N GLY A 232 4.72 -13.44 9.05
CA GLY A 232 3.59 -13.26 8.15
C GLY A 232 3.43 -11.80 7.72
N ARG A 233 2.98 -11.59 6.49
CA ARG A 233 2.94 -10.27 5.85
C ARG A 233 1.74 -9.49 6.39
N TYR A 234 1.94 -8.25 6.84
CA TYR A 234 0.88 -7.47 7.49
C TYR A 234 0.88 -5.99 7.10
N ALA A 235 -0.23 -5.31 7.38
CA ALA A 235 -0.32 -3.86 7.38
C ALA A 235 -1.19 -3.36 8.54
N PHE A 236 -0.87 -2.18 9.05
CA PHE A 236 -1.72 -1.42 9.96
C PHE A 236 -2.90 -0.80 9.21
N VAL A 237 -4.07 -0.75 9.84
CA VAL A 237 -5.31 -0.16 9.29
C VAL A 237 -5.93 0.77 10.32
N THR A 238 -6.33 1.97 9.91
CA THR A 238 -6.82 3.03 10.81
C THR A 238 -7.98 3.81 10.19
N ASP A 239 -8.85 4.41 11.02
CA ASP A 239 -9.97 5.25 10.56
C ASP A 239 -9.55 6.69 10.20
N GLY A 240 -8.54 6.79 9.35
CA GLY A 240 -7.97 8.06 8.91
C GLY A 240 -6.47 8.19 9.20
N PRO A 241 -5.91 9.40 9.07
CA PRO A 241 -4.48 9.62 9.28
C PRO A 241 -4.11 9.95 10.74
N TRP A 242 -5.07 10.14 11.65
CA TRP A 242 -4.81 10.76 12.96
C TRP A 242 -4.01 9.85 13.90
N ASP A 243 -4.38 8.57 13.99
CA ASP A 243 -3.74 7.57 14.86
C ASP A 243 -2.23 7.52 14.67
N ILE A 244 -1.79 7.37 13.42
CA ILE A 244 -0.38 7.22 13.07
C ILE A 244 0.30 8.58 12.92
N ALA A 245 -0.28 9.48 12.13
CA ALA A 245 0.40 10.71 11.71
C ALA A 245 0.27 11.86 12.73
N LYS A 246 -0.65 11.78 13.69
CA LYS A 246 -0.74 12.72 14.83
C LYS A 246 -0.36 12.00 16.13
N PHE A 247 -1.21 11.11 16.64
CA PHE A 247 -1.11 10.61 18.01
C PHE A 247 0.14 9.75 18.27
N PHE A 248 0.38 8.71 17.48
CA PHE A 248 1.56 7.85 17.60
C PHE A 248 2.86 8.62 17.34
N GLN A 249 2.85 9.55 16.38
CA GLN A 249 3.97 10.46 16.13
C GLN A 249 4.29 11.32 17.37
N MET A 250 3.30 12.00 17.96
CA MET A 250 3.47 12.79 19.18
C MET A 250 4.00 11.94 20.33
N GLN A 251 3.41 10.76 20.54
CA GLN A 251 3.81 9.85 21.60
C GLN A 251 5.26 9.33 21.43
N CYS A 252 5.71 9.07 20.19
CA CYS A 252 7.10 8.69 19.89
C CYS A 252 8.10 9.83 20.15
N ILE A 253 7.69 11.08 19.95
CA ILE A 253 8.50 12.27 20.26
C ILE A 253 8.63 12.43 21.79
N LYS A 254 7.50 12.37 22.51
CA LYS A 254 7.45 12.45 23.98
C LYS A 254 8.22 11.33 24.69
N SER A 255 8.11 10.10 24.20
CA SER A 255 8.69 8.90 24.83
C SER A 255 10.20 8.73 24.58
N ASN A 256 10.89 9.81 24.21
CA ASN A 256 12.34 9.90 23.99
C ASN A 256 12.92 8.99 22.89
N SER A 257 12.07 8.39 22.03
CA SER A 257 12.53 7.63 20.86
C SER A 257 12.93 8.54 19.69
N GLY A 258 12.29 9.72 19.55
CA GLY A 258 12.58 10.74 18.52
C GLY A 258 12.35 10.33 17.05
N VAL A 259 12.18 9.03 16.81
CA VAL A 259 12.11 8.37 15.52
C VAL A 259 10.91 7.41 15.55
N ILE A 260 10.00 7.57 14.59
CA ILE A 260 8.86 6.66 14.45
C ILE A 260 9.38 5.34 13.88
N PRO A 261 9.09 4.17 14.50
CA PRO A 261 9.41 2.85 13.96
C PRO A 261 9.02 2.73 12.49
N HIS A 262 9.91 2.15 11.68
CA HIS A 262 9.76 2.15 10.22
C HIS A 262 8.44 1.51 9.75
N ASP A 263 7.98 0.47 10.45
CA ASP A 263 6.74 -0.24 10.13
C ASP A 263 5.46 0.55 10.45
N PHE A 264 5.51 1.46 11.41
CA PHE A 264 4.44 2.41 11.68
C PHE A 264 4.42 3.58 10.66
N ARG A 265 5.36 3.66 9.71
CA ARG A 265 5.39 4.78 8.74
C ARG A 265 4.45 4.61 7.55
N PHE A 266 3.78 3.48 7.41
CA PHE A 266 2.85 3.20 6.32
C PHE A 266 1.65 2.42 6.84
N TYR A 267 0.47 2.75 6.34
CA TYR A 267 -0.79 2.18 6.83
C TYR A 267 -1.88 2.27 5.75
N ILE A 268 -2.98 1.55 6.02
CA ILE A 268 -4.20 1.60 5.22
C ILE A 268 -5.18 2.53 5.93
N ASN A 269 -5.31 3.74 5.41
CA ASN A 269 -6.41 4.63 5.77
C ASN A 269 -7.71 4.05 5.18
N ILE A 270 -8.56 3.47 6.03
CA ILE A 270 -9.74 2.72 5.56
C ILE A 270 -10.77 3.67 4.94
N ARG A 271 -10.95 4.90 5.45
CA ARG A 271 -11.84 5.93 4.86
C ARG A 271 -11.52 6.17 3.39
N LYS A 272 -10.23 6.30 3.05
CA LYS A 272 -9.79 6.45 1.65
C LYS A 272 -10.06 5.22 0.81
N ALA A 273 -9.85 4.02 1.34
CA ALA A 273 -10.17 2.79 0.61
C ALA A 273 -11.69 2.64 0.38
N PHE A 274 -12.49 2.97 1.39
CA PHE A 274 -13.95 2.92 1.37
C PHE A 274 -14.55 3.89 0.35
N ILE A 275 -14.16 5.17 0.38
CA ILE A 275 -14.63 6.19 -0.58
C ILE A 275 -14.34 5.75 -2.02
N ASN A 276 -13.11 5.30 -2.29
CA ASN A 276 -12.69 4.83 -3.61
C ASN A 276 -13.50 3.62 -4.11
N LYS A 277 -14.01 2.77 -3.20
CA LYS A 277 -14.79 1.56 -3.54
C LYS A 277 -16.28 1.85 -3.71
N TYR A 278 -16.90 2.60 -2.78
CA TYR A 278 -18.36 2.70 -2.67
C TYR A 278 -18.94 4.07 -3.03
N LYS A 279 -18.13 5.14 -3.05
CA LYS A 279 -18.61 6.54 -3.23
C LYS A 279 -18.06 7.23 -4.50
N GLY A 280 -17.04 6.65 -5.13
CA GLY A 280 -16.35 7.25 -6.28
C GLY A 280 -15.66 8.56 -5.91
N GLN A 281 -15.51 9.47 -6.87
CA GLN A 281 -14.80 10.75 -6.66
C GLN A 281 -15.60 11.81 -5.87
N ARG A 282 -16.76 11.48 -5.28
CA ARG A 282 -17.49 12.43 -4.41
C ARG A 282 -16.72 12.61 -3.11
N LEU A 283 -16.06 13.76 -2.97
CA LEU A 283 -15.41 14.26 -1.75
C LEU A 283 -16.43 14.49 -0.62
N GLN A 284 -16.91 13.40 -0.02
CA GLN A 284 -17.69 13.44 1.22
C GLN A 284 -16.80 13.06 2.40
N ARG A 285 -16.84 13.86 3.47
CA ARG A 285 -16.26 13.50 4.77
C ARG A 285 -17.10 12.35 5.30
N ILE A 286 -16.51 11.17 5.43
CA ILE A 286 -17.12 9.99 6.05
C ILE A 286 -16.37 9.67 7.33
N ASN A 287 -17.11 9.26 8.37
CA ASN A 287 -16.60 8.74 9.64
C ASN A 287 -17.00 7.26 9.77
N LEU A 288 -16.52 6.59 10.82
CA LEU A 288 -16.83 5.20 11.14
C LEU A 288 -18.34 4.88 11.04
N ASN A 289 -19.17 5.66 11.74
CA ASN A 289 -20.63 5.52 11.71
C ASN A 289 -21.25 5.71 10.32
N GLY A 290 -20.72 6.60 9.50
CA GLY A 290 -21.12 6.76 8.10
C GLY A 290 -20.81 5.51 7.25
N MET A 291 -19.61 4.94 7.40
CA MET A 291 -19.22 3.72 6.69
C MET A 291 -20.05 2.51 7.12
N LEU A 292 -20.32 2.36 8.43
CA LEU A 292 -21.19 1.30 8.95
C LEU A 292 -22.61 1.42 8.36
N LYS A 293 -23.20 2.62 8.41
CA LYS A 293 -24.54 2.90 7.87
C LYS A 293 -24.64 2.60 6.38
N ASP A 294 -23.63 2.98 5.59
CA ASP A 294 -23.57 2.71 4.15
C ASP A 294 -23.48 1.21 3.82
N LEU A 295 -22.89 0.40 4.71
CA LEU A 295 -22.85 -1.06 4.60
C LEU A 295 -24.06 -1.76 5.25
N GLY A 296 -25.04 -1.01 5.75
CA GLY A 296 -26.21 -1.56 6.46
C GLY A 296 -25.90 -2.14 7.86
N MET A 297 -24.73 -1.84 8.42
CA MET A 297 -24.30 -2.27 9.74
C MET A 297 -24.62 -1.23 10.81
N LYS A 298 -24.75 -1.69 12.06
CA LYS A 298 -24.83 -0.86 13.26
C LYS A 298 -23.51 -0.90 14.02
N PHE A 299 -23.19 0.17 14.75
CA PHE A 299 -22.09 0.18 15.71
C PHE A 299 -22.33 -0.86 16.81
N GLU A 300 -21.27 -1.58 17.19
CA GLU A 300 -21.28 -2.57 18.27
C GLU A 300 -20.31 -2.15 19.38
N GLY A 301 -20.76 -2.13 20.63
CA GLY A 301 -19.97 -1.65 21.76
C GLY A 301 -20.20 -0.17 22.07
N ARG A 302 -19.19 0.51 22.59
CA ARG A 302 -19.24 1.94 22.96
C ARG A 302 -18.43 2.79 21.98
N GLU A 303 -19.05 3.80 21.37
CA GLU A 303 -18.34 4.80 20.54
C GLU A 303 -17.30 5.55 21.38
N HIS A 304 -16.14 5.86 20.80
CA HIS A 304 -14.97 6.39 21.52
C HIS A 304 -14.49 5.44 22.61
N SER A 305 -14.47 4.14 22.33
CA SER A 305 -13.64 3.21 23.07
C SER A 305 -12.82 2.48 22.05
N GLY A 306 -11.53 2.81 21.95
CA GLY A 306 -10.69 2.43 20.82
C GLY A 306 -10.71 0.92 20.50
N ILE A 307 -10.90 0.02 21.47
CA ILE A 307 -11.07 -1.41 21.19
C ILE A 307 -12.38 -1.75 20.45
N ASP A 308 -13.48 -1.07 20.74
CA ASP A 308 -14.77 -1.28 20.09
C ASP A 308 -14.80 -0.53 18.75
N ASP A 309 -14.24 0.67 18.66
CA ASP A 309 -14.02 1.37 17.38
C ASP A 309 -13.13 0.52 16.44
N ALA A 310 -11.99 -0.01 16.92
CA ALA A 310 -11.14 -0.93 16.16
C ALA A 310 -11.86 -2.22 15.72
N LYS A 311 -12.77 -2.78 16.53
CA LYS A 311 -13.63 -3.91 16.11
C LYS A 311 -14.61 -3.51 15.01
N ASN A 312 -15.23 -2.32 15.09
CA ASN A 312 -16.14 -1.84 14.07
C ASN A 312 -15.41 -1.54 12.75
N ILE A 313 -14.20 -0.98 12.82
CA ILE A 313 -13.31 -0.84 11.67
C ILE A 313 -12.94 -2.22 11.10
N ALA A 314 -12.65 -3.21 11.96
CA ALA A 314 -12.38 -4.58 11.52
C ALA A 314 -13.58 -5.23 10.80
N ARG A 315 -14.82 -5.00 11.26
CA ARG A 315 -16.06 -5.42 10.57
C ARG A 315 -16.17 -4.79 9.17
N ILE A 316 -15.85 -3.50 9.04
CA ILE A 316 -15.78 -2.83 7.72
C ILE A 316 -14.69 -3.46 6.84
N VAL A 317 -13.49 -3.70 7.36
CA VAL A 317 -12.39 -4.33 6.62
C VAL A 317 -12.79 -5.71 6.11
N ILE A 318 -13.39 -6.55 6.96
CA ILE A 318 -13.91 -7.88 6.58
C ILE A 318 -14.96 -7.75 5.47
N LYS A 319 -15.93 -6.85 5.64
CA LYS A 319 -16.97 -6.62 4.61
C LYS A 319 -16.39 -6.13 3.28
N MET A 320 -15.38 -5.26 3.33
CA MET A 320 -14.66 -4.81 2.13
C MET A 320 -13.90 -5.94 1.43
N LEU A 321 -13.34 -6.91 2.17
CA LEU A 321 -12.69 -8.09 1.60
C LEU A 321 -13.69 -9.04 0.95
N GLU A 322 -14.87 -9.25 1.55
CA GLU A 322 -15.97 -10.00 0.93
C GLU A 322 -16.42 -9.39 -0.39
N ASP A 323 -16.56 -8.06 -0.42
CA ASP A 323 -16.92 -7.27 -1.61
C ASP A 323 -15.76 -7.18 -2.64
N ARG A 324 -14.69 -7.98 -2.46
CA ARG A 324 -13.50 -8.07 -3.31
C ARG A 324 -12.77 -6.74 -3.51
N SER A 325 -12.68 -5.92 -2.47
CA SER A 325 -11.96 -4.64 -2.51
C SER A 325 -10.44 -4.85 -2.46
N GLU A 326 -9.69 -4.09 -3.26
CA GLU A 326 -8.22 -4.06 -3.20
C GLU A 326 -7.77 -3.14 -2.06
N LEU A 327 -7.72 -3.68 -0.84
CA LEU A 327 -7.10 -3.02 0.31
C LEU A 327 -5.57 -3.09 0.17
N ARG A 328 -4.93 -1.92 0.27
CA ARG A 328 -3.48 -1.71 0.16
C ARG A 328 -3.07 -0.49 0.97
N VAL A 329 -1.81 -0.44 1.40
CA VAL A 329 -1.21 0.78 1.93
C VAL A 329 -1.43 1.93 0.95
N ASN A 330 -2.06 2.99 1.45
CA ASN A 330 -2.51 4.15 0.66
C ASN A 330 -2.04 5.49 1.26
N GLU A 331 -1.42 5.46 2.44
CA GLU A 331 -0.74 6.59 3.07
C GLU A 331 0.60 6.13 3.68
N LYS A 332 1.61 7.01 3.60
CA LYS A 332 2.82 6.94 4.42
C LYS A 332 3.14 8.29 5.05
N ILE A 333 3.96 8.28 6.09
CA ILE A 333 4.52 9.50 6.68
C ILE A 333 6.01 9.63 6.32
N VAL A 334 6.39 10.81 5.85
CA VAL A 334 7.73 11.14 5.33
C VAL A 334 8.32 12.27 6.16
N ARG A 335 9.60 12.16 6.54
CA ARG A 335 10.28 13.16 7.37
C ARG A 335 10.40 14.48 6.61
N ASN A 336 9.86 15.56 7.17
CA ASN A 336 9.92 16.88 6.56
C ASN A 336 11.31 17.51 6.74
N ARG A 337 12.19 17.34 5.75
CA ARG A 337 13.56 17.93 5.74
C ARG A 337 13.58 19.47 5.72
N LYS A 338 12.45 20.16 5.49
CA LYS A 338 12.31 21.62 5.55
C LYS A 338 11.07 21.99 6.37
N PRO A 339 11.19 22.25 7.69
CA PRO A 339 10.06 22.79 8.46
C PRO A 339 9.63 24.12 7.84
N ASP A 340 8.34 24.26 7.56
CA ASP A 340 7.76 25.52 7.10
C ASP A 340 7.83 26.49 8.30
N LYS A 341 8.78 27.42 8.28
CA LYS A 341 8.98 28.34 9.40
C LYS A 341 7.78 29.27 9.55
N GLY A 342 6.97 29.04 10.58
CA GLY A 342 6.06 30.01 11.18
C GLY A 342 5.06 30.64 10.21
N LYS A 343 4.13 29.85 9.68
CA LYS A 343 2.88 30.40 9.15
C LYS A 343 1.88 30.53 10.30
N CYS A 344 1.35 31.73 10.50
CA CYS A 344 0.29 31.93 11.47
C CYS A 344 -0.97 31.18 11.02
N VAL A 345 -1.55 30.36 11.90
CA VAL A 345 -2.85 29.74 11.68
C VAL A 345 -3.90 30.86 11.58
N GLN A 346 -4.72 30.84 10.54
CA GLN A 346 -5.78 31.85 10.36
C GLN A 346 -6.88 31.64 11.41
N SER A 347 -7.30 32.72 12.06
CA SER A 347 -8.28 32.71 13.16
C SER A 347 -9.67 32.19 12.75
N ASP A 348 -10.05 32.44 11.50
CA ASP A 348 -11.44 32.38 11.05
C ASP A 348 -11.88 30.99 10.55
N MET A 349 -11.02 29.98 10.73
CA MET A 349 -11.23 28.60 10.27
C MET A 349 -11.92 27.72 11.34
N PRO A 350 -12.68 26.67 10.95
CA PRO A 350 -13.27 25.72 11.91
C PRO A 350 -12.22 25.05 12.81
N LYS A 351 -12.56 24.69 14.07
CA LYS A 351 -11.61 24.12 15.06
C LYS A 351 -10.84 22.91 14.50
N GLU A 352 -11.55 21.92 13.95
CA GLU A 352 -10.95 20.75 13.31
C GLU A 352 -9.95 21.10 12.19
N GLU A 353 -10.17 22.21 11.49
CA GLU A 353 -9.37 22.60 10.33
C GLU A 353 -8.14 23.41 10.75
N ARG A 354 -8.27 24.27 11.78
CA ARG A 354 -7.15 24.92 12.47
C ARG A 354 -6.21 23.89 13.10
N GLU A 355 -6.75 22.93 13.83
CA GLU A 355 -5.95 21.79 14.36
C GLU A 355 -5.27 21.04 13.22
N ARG A 356 -6.03 20.62 12.20
CA ARG A 356 -5.47 19.88 11.05
C ARG A 356 -4.36 20.66 10.35
N GLN A 357 -4.42 21.99 10.32
CA GLN A 357 -3.34 22.81 9.78
C GLN A 357 -2.12 22.82 10.72
N ALA A 358 -2.30 23.18 12.00
CA ALA A 358 -1.23 23.26 13.00
C ALA A 358 -0.40 21.96 13.06
N TRP A 359 -1.06 20.81 13.23
CA TRP A 359 -0.37 19.51 13.31
C TRP A 359 0.36 19.13 12.01
N ARG A 360 -0.20 19.46 10.83
CA ARG A 360 0.44 19.14 9.53
C ARG A 360 1.64 20.02 9.23
N GLU A 361 1.74 21.19 9.83
CA GLU A 361 2.86 22.13 9.65
C GLU A 361 3.95 21.92 10.71
N ASN A 362 3.57 21.64 11.97
CA ASN A 362 4.50 21.56 13.11
C ASN A 362 5.15 20.17 13.32
N LEU A 363 4.50 19.07 12.92
CA LEU A 363 5.04 17.72 13.18
C LEU A 363 6.16 17.31 12.20
N PRO A 364 7.18 16.56 12.67
CA PRO A 364 8.38 16.25 11.88
C PRO A 364 8.17 15.30 10.71
N TYR A 365 7.07 14.53 10.66
CA TYR A 365 6.68 13.70 9.52
C TYR A 365 5.32 14.12 8.97
N LYS A 366 5.24 14.27 7.64
CA LYS A 366 4.02 14.68 6.89
C LYS A 366 3.43 13.50 6.12
N VAL A 367 2.10 13.42 6.05
CA VAL A 367 1.37 12.38 5.30
C VAL A 367 1.51 12.59 3.79
N VAL A 368 1.90 11.53 3.09
CA VAL A 368 1.99 11.42 1.62
C VAL A 368 1.05 10.29 1.17
N ALA A 369 0.21 10.58 0.18
CA ALA A 369 -0.69 9.59 -0.40
C ALA A 369 0.06 8.65 -1.36
N ILE A 370 -0.28 7.36 -1.35
CA ILE A 370 0.33 6.34 -2.19
C ILE A 370 -0.67 5.91 -3.26
N ASN A 371 -0.32 6.14 -4.52
CA ASN A 371 -1.11 5.69 -5.66
C ASN A 371 -0.89 4.18 -5.92
N ARG A 372 -1.70 3.59 -6.80
CA ARG A 372 -1.66 2.14 -7.08
C ARG A 372 -0.34 1.68 -7.70
N GLU A 373 0.29 2.52 -8.53
CA GLU A 373 1.55 2.22 -9.21
C GLU A 373 2.74 2.21 -8.25
N SER A 374 2.86 3.24 -7.39
CA SER A 374 3.88 3.35 -6.34
C SER A 374 3.74 2.25 -5.28
N PHE A 375 2.50 1.77 -5.04
CA PHE A 375 2.27 0.57 -4.23
C PHE A 375 2.81 -0.71 -4.90
N ILE A 376 2.40 -1.00 -6.14
CA ILE A 376 2.80 -2.23 -6.85
C ILE A 376 4.30 -2.29 -7.12
N SER A 377 4.91 -1.15 -7.44
CA SER A 377 6.36 -1.06 -7.62
C SER A 377 7.14 -1.14 -6.31
N GLY A 378 6.49 -1.07 -5.14
CA GLY A 378 7.18 -1.04 -3.84
C GLY A 378 8.00 0.25 -3.60
N GLU A 379 7.71 1.32 -4.34
CA GLU A 379 8.33 2.64 -4.16
C GLU A 379 7.91 3.33 -2.88
N TYR A 380 6.67 3.10 -2.43
CA TYR A 380 6.22 3.66 -1.16
C TYR A 380 7.11 3.25 0.02
N LEU A 381 7.72 2.06 -0.02
CA LEU A 381 8.64 1.55 0.98
C LEU A 381 10.02 2.25 0.98
N ASP A 382 10.30 3.19 0.08
CA ASP A 382 11.54 3.97 0.16
C ASP A 382 11.55 4.85 1.41
N CYS A 383 12.60 4.67 2.20
CA CYS A 383 12.79 5.27 3.52
C CYS A 383 13.78 6.44 3.42
N ASP A 384 13.30 7.66 3.64
CA ASP A 384 14.09 8.88 3.50
C ASP A 384 15.27 8.93 4.51
N SER A 385 15.15 8.27 5.66
CA SER A 385 16.25 8.19 6.64
C SER A 385 17.35 7.18 6.28
N CYS A 386 17.14 6.27 5.32
CA CYS A 386 18.20 5.35 4.85
C CYS A 386 19.23 6.02 3.92
N GLU A 387 18.97 7.25 3.47
CA GLU A 387 19.90 7.99 2.59
C GLU A 387 20.86 8.92 3.36
N ASP A 388 20.56 9.25 4.61
CA ASP A 388 21.25 10.29 5.38
C ASP A 388 22.33 9.77 6.37
N GLU A 389 22.21 8.54 6.88
CA GLU A 389 23.13 7.99 7.90
C GLU A 389 24.07 6.92 7.33
N GLY A 390 25.28 7.33 6.98
CA GLY A 390 26.40 6.41 6.84
C GLY A 390 26.90 5.97 8.23
N ASP A 391 26.97 4.65 8.45
CA ASP A 391 27.62 3.97 9.57
C ASP A 391 27.56 4.68 10.94
N ARG A 392 26.42 4.55 11.67
CA ARG A 392 26.32 4.44 13.17
C ARG A 392 24.89 4.52 13.73
N ASN A 393 24.01 3.56 13.40
CA ASN A 393 22.81 3.31 14.21
C ASN A 393 22.35 1.85 14.12
N GLU A 394 22.19 1.18 15.27
CA GLU A 394 21.77 -0.24 15.35
C GLU A 394 20.28 -0.48 15.03
N PHE A 395 19.52 0.59 14.78
CA PHE A 395 18.13 0.52 14.36
C PHE A 395 18.02 0.22 12.85
N VAL A 396 18.30 -1.04 12.50
CA VAL A 396 18.06 -1.60 11.16
C VAL A 396 16.65 -1.23 10.68
N CYS A 397 16.56 -0.49 9.58
CA CYS A 397 15.28 -0.16 8.94
C CYS A 397 14.67 -1.44 8.33
N VAL A 398 13.80 -2.09 9.09
CA VAL A 398 13.06 -3.27 8.63
C VAL A 398 11.84 -2.84 7.82
N LYS A 399 11.82 -3.23 6.55
CA LYS A 399 10.63 -3.19 5.69
C LYS A 399 9.64 -4.26 6.11
N PRO A 400 8.33 -4.06 5.89
CA PRO A 400 7.37 -5.15 6.01
C PRO A 400 7.68 -6.13 4.86
N THR A 401 7.71 -7.42 5.17
CA THR A 401 8.07 -8.49 4.21
C THR A 401 6.99 -8.78 3.19
#